data_AF-A0A7W1V1I4-F1
#
_entry.id   AF-A0A7W1V1I4-F1
#
_cell.length_a   1.000
_cell.length_b   1.000
_cell.length_c   1.000
_cell.angle_alpha   90.00
_cell.angle_beta   90.00
_cell.angle_gamma   90.00
#
_symmetry.space_group_name_H-M   'P 1'
#
loop_
_entity.id
_entity.type
_entity.pdbx_description
1 polymer ?
#
loop_
_entity_poly.entity_id
_entity_poly.type
_entity_poly.pdbx_seq_one_letter_code
_entity_poly.pdbx_strand_id
1 'polypeptide(L)'
;YITPENSKPSKVTTSNFKYMYWNMSQQLAHHTVNGCPVKSGDMMGSGTISGPTPDSYGSMLELSWRGEKPVKLQDGSERKFINDNDIVTLCGYCKNEKVRIGFGECTTKILPALDL
;
A
#
# COMPACT_ATOMS: atom_id res chain seq x y z
N TYR A 1 -4.05 6.21 -0.06
CA TYR A 1 -5.02 7.20 0.47
C TYR A 1 -6.00 6.48 1.36
N ILE A 2 -6.53 7.17 2.36
CA ILE A 2 -7.68 6.73 3.17
C ILE A 2 -8.75 7.80 3.04
N THR A 3 -9.97 7.37 2.70
CA THR A 3 -11.13 8.26 2.54
C THR A 3 -12.24 7.75 3.44
N PRO A 4 -12.53 8.45 4.55
CA PRO A 4 -13.72 8.18 5.36
C PRO A 4 -14.99 8.36 4.53
N GLU A 5 -16.07 7.71 4.93
CA GLU A 5 -17.35 7.87 4.27
C GLU A 5 -17.77 9.35 4.20
N ASN A 6 -18.24 9.79 3.03
CA ASN A 6 -18.64 11.18 2.74
C ASN A 6 -17.55 12.25 2.99
N SER A 7 -16.27 11.87 2.99
CA SER A 7 -15.14 12.77 3.26
C SER A 7 -14.14 12.84 2.10
N LYS A 8 -13.17 13.76 2.18
CA LYS A 8 -12.12 13.92 1.16
C LYS A 8 -10.97 12.91 1.35
N PRO A 9 -10.32 12.45 0.28
CA PRO A 9 -9.19 11.53 0.38
C PRO A 9 -7.99 12.12 1.12
N SER A 10 -7.49 11.39 2.12
CA SER A 10 -6.29 11.74 2.87
C SER A 10 -5.09 10.92 2.38
N LYS A 11 -4.01 11.60 1.99
CA LYS A 11 -2.76 10.94 1.63
C LYS A 11 -1.98 10.61 2.90
N VAL A 12 -1.93 9.33 3.26
CA VAL A 12 -1.29 8.87 4.50
C VAL A 12 0.13 8.33 4.30
N THR A 13 0.52 8.02 3.07
CA THR A 13 1.88 7.56 2.75
C THR A 13 2.27 7.94 1.32
N THR A 14 3.56 8.22 1.11
CA THR A 14 4.20 8.32 -0.20
C THR A 14 5.53 7.59 -0.16
N SER A 15 5.64 6.48 -0.89
CA SER A 15 6.84 5.66 -0.94
C SER A 15 7.30 5.43 -2.38
N ASN A 16 8.32 4.59 -2.58
CA ASN A 16 8.84 4.27 -3.90
C ASN A 16 9.35 2.82 -3.97
N PHE A 17 8.99 2.10 -5.04
CA PHE A 17 9.43 0.71 -5.25
C PHE A 17 10.95 0.57 -5.34
N LYS A 18 11.70 1.64 -5.63
CA LYS A 18 13.17 1.66 -5.62
C LYS A 18 13.79 1.34 -4.25
N TYR A 19 13.02 1.41 -3.16
CA TYR A 19 13.49 1.09 -1.82
C TYR A 19 13.49 -0.42 -1.51
N MET A 20 12.94 -1.26 -2.41
CA MET A 20 12.97 -2.71 -2.22
C MET A 20 14.41 -3.23 -2.17
N TYR A 21 14.73 -3.97 -1.10
CA TYR A 21 16.06 -4.54 -0.90
C TYR A 21 16.38 -5.67 -1.89
N TRP A 22 15.39 -6.51 -2.18
CA TRP A 22 15.48 -7.59 -3.17
C TRP A 22 14.76 -7.18 -4.45
N ASN A 23 15.42 -7.33 -5.59
CA ASN A 23 14.80 -7.07 -6.88
C ASN A 23 13.95 -8.26 -7.37
N MET A 24 13.08 -8.01 -8.36
CA MET A 24 12.16 -9.04 -8.89
C MET A 24 12.90 -10.26 -9.47
N SER A 25 14.07 -10.07 -10.07
CA SER A 25 14.88 -11.17 -10.60
C SER A 25 15.42 -12.08 -9.50
N GLN A 26 15.85 -11.51 -8.37
CA GLN A 26 16.29 -12.26 -7.19
C GLN A 26 15.14 -13.00 -6.53
N GLN A 27 13.97 -12.35 -6.41
CA GLN A 27 12.76 -12.98 -5.88
C GLN A 27 12.37 -14.20 -6.71
N LEU A 28 12.30 -14.06 -8.04
CA LEU A 28 11.96 -15.17 -8.93
C LEU A 28 13.01 -16.28 -8.90
N ALA A 29 14.30 -15.94 -8.98
CA ALA A 29 15.38 -16.92 -8.94
C ALA A 29 15.34 -17.74 -7.64
N HIS A 30 15.12 -17.09 -6.49
CA HIS A 30 15.00 -17.78 -5.21
C HIS A 30 13.72 -18.62 -5.13
N HIS A 31 12.58 -18.14 -5.66
CA HIS A 31 11.34 -18.91 -5.69
C HIS A 31 11.52 -20.24 -6.46
N THR A 32 12.25 -20.22 -7.57
CA THR A 32 12.43 -21.41 -8.44
C THR A 32 13.64 -22.28 -8.09
N VAL A 33 14.45 -21.90 -7.10
CA VAL A 33 15.75 -22.56 -6.84
C VAL A 33 15.63 -24.05 -6.48
N ASN A 34 14.49 -24.46 -5.92
CA ASN A 34 14.22 -25.85 -5.54
C ASN A 34 13.38 -26.63 -6.59
N GLY A 35 13.17 -26.05 -7.78
CA GLY A 35 12.33 -26.64 -8.82
C GLY A 35 10.85 -26.31 -8.71
N CYS A 36 10.44 -25.35 -7.87
CA CYS A 36 9.07 -24.85 -7.85
C CYS A 36 8.66 -24.33 -9.25
N PRO A 37 7.60 -24.89 -9.88
CA PRO A 37 7.18 -24.45 -11.20
C PRO A 37 6.44 -23.11 -11.13
N VAL A 38 6.70 -22.23 -12.11
CA VAL A 38 5.96 -20.98 -12.32
C VAL A 38 5.16 -21.08 -13.61
N LYS A 39 3.92 -20.62 -13.58
CA LYS A 39 2.98 -20.67 -14.72
C LYS A 39 2.67 -19.26 -15.22
N SER A 40 2.25 -19.19 -16.48
CA SER A 40 1.72 -17.95 -17.04
C SER A 40 0.49 -17.50 -16.25
N GLY A 41 0.50 -16.24 -15.81
CA GLY A 41 -0.56 -15.65 -14.99
C GLY A 41 -0.31 -15.71 -13.48
N ASP A 42 0.76 -16.37 -13.02
CA ASP A 42 1.13 -16.32 -11.61
C ASP A 42 1.46 -14.88 -11.17
N MET A 43 0.96 -14.48 -10.00
CA MET A 43 1.21 -13.18 -9.40
C MET A 43 2.17 -13.31 -8.21
N MET A 44 3.19 -12.45 -8.17
CA MET A 44 4.16 -12.41 -7.07
C MET A 44 4.13 -11.03 -6.40
N GLY A 45 3.81 -11.02 -5.10
CA GLY A 45 3.82 -9.80 -4.30
C GLY A 45 5.24 -9.38 -3.91
N SER A 46 5.51 -8.08 -3.91
CA SER A 46 6.80 -7.54 -3.47
C SER A 46 7.04 -7.65 -1.96
N GLY A 47 5.97 -7.79 -1.19
CA GLY A 47 5.93 -7.39 0.22
C GLY A 47 5.58 -5.92 0.38
N THR A 48 5.29 -5.50 1.62
CA THR A 48 4.98 -4.11 1.97
C THR A 48 6.13 -3.18 1.62
N ILE A 49 5.85 -2.08 0.91
CA ILE A 49 6.86 -1.12 0.46
C ILE A 49 6.96 0.03 1.48
N SER A 50 7.97 -0.02 2.34
CA SER A 50 8.30 1.04 3.30
C SER A 50 9.61 1.72 2.91
N GLY A 51 9.57 3.05 2.80
CA GLY A 51 10.76 3.85 2.56
C GLY A 51 11.49 4.22 3.87
N PRO A 52 12.54 5.04 3.80
CA PRO A 52 13.38 5.36 4.95
C PRO A 52 12.73 6.35 5.94
N THR A 53 11.64 7.03 5.56
CA THR A 53 10.99 8.06 6.39
C THR A 53 9.61 7.60 6.88
N PRO A 54 9.14 8.06 8.06
CA PRO A 54 7.85 7.63 8.60
C PRO A 54 6.64 7.87 7.70
N ASP A 55 6.64 8.94 6.90
CA ASP A 55 5.60 9.27 5.92
C ASP A 55 5.67 8.41 4.64
N SER A 56 6.63 7.48 4.57
CA SER A 56 6.82 6.52 3.47
C SER A 56 6.63 5.07 3.90
N TYR A 57 6.14 4.81 5.11
CA TYR A 57 5.81 3.46 5.58
C TYR A 57 4.57 2.91 4.86
N GLY A 58 4.57 1.60 4.58
CA GLY A 58 3.63 0.95 3.69
C GLY A 58 2.39 0.36 4.35
N SER A 59 2.26 0.42 5.68
CA SER A 59 1.11 -0.13 6.40
C SER A 59 0.63 0.79 7.53
N MET A 60 -0.65 0.64 7.91
CA MET A 60 -1.20 1.33 9.08
C MET A 60 -0.54 0.88 10.38
N LEU A 61 -0.05 -0.36 10.44
CA LEU A 61 0.71 -0.87 11.58
C LEU A 61 1.98 -0.04 11.82
N GLU A 62 2.72 0.26 10.76
CA GLU A 62 3.94 1.05 10.82
C GLU A 62 3.64 2.54 10.99
N LEU A 63 2.72 3.09 10.18
CA LEU A 63 2.34 4.51 10.19
C LEU A 63 1.79 4.93 11.56
N SER A 64 0.96 4.08 12.17
CA SER A 64 0.38 4.36 13.49
C SER A 64 1.24 3.88 14.65
N TRP A 65 2.38 3.24 14.37
CA TRP A 65 3.23 2.58 15.35
C TRP A 65 2.45 1.68 16.31
N ARG A 66 1.81 0.65 15.76
CA ARG A 66 0.91 -0.28 16.51
C ARG A 66 -0.23 0.45 17.24
N GLY A 67 -0.68 1.58 16.69
CA GLY A 67 -1.75 2.40 17.26
C GLY A 67 -1.34 3.33 18.39
N GLU A 68 -0.05 3.42 18.73
CA GLU A 68 0.47 4.38 19.73
C GLU A 68 0.49 5.82 19.19
N LYS A 69 0.60 5.99 17.86
CA LYS A 69 0.70 7.29 17.18
C LYS A 69 -0.40 7.40 16.11
N PRO A 70 -1.62 7.86 16.45
CA PRO A 70 -2.70 7.95 15.47
C PRO A 70 -2.33 8.82 14.25
N VAL A 71 -2.79 8.40 13.07
CA VAL A 71 -2.64 9.13 11.81
C VAL A 71 -3.78 10.12 11.66
N LYS A 72 -3.49 11.43 11.58
CA LYS A 72 -4.49 12.47 11.34
C LYS A 72 -4.92 12.51 9.86
N LEU A 73 -6.21 12.57 9.62
CA LEU A 73 -6.84 12.69 8.31
C LEU A 73 -7.25 14.15 8.02
N GLN A 74 -7.55 14.45 6.76
CA GLN A 74 -7.91 15.80 6.30
C GLN A 74 -9.23 16.32 6.87
N ASP A 75 -10.15 15.43 7.25
CA ASP A 75 -11.41 15.78 7.91
C ASP A 75 -11.23 16.06 9.42
N GLY A 76 -10.00 15.95 9.93
CA GLY A 76 -9.67 16.11 11.35
C GLY A 76 -9.82 14.83 12.17
N SER A 77 -10.38 13.76 11.61
CA SER A 77 -10.45 12.46 12.28
C SER A 77 -9.08 11.78 12.34
N GLU A 78 -8.95 10.75 13.17
CA GLU A 78 -7.73 9.97 13.33
C GLU A 78 -7.95 8.50 12.97
N ARG A 79 -6.88 7.82 12.54
CA ARG A 79 -6.85 6.37 12.32
C ARG A 79 -5.65 5.73 13.00
N LYS A 80 -5.90 4.62 13.68
CA LYS A 80 -4.87 3.67 14.09
C LYS A 80 -4.79 2.53 13.08
N PHE A 81 -5.96 1.96 12.78
CA PHE A 81 -6.19 1.00 11.70
C PHE A 81 -7.32 1.51 10.80
N ILE A 82 -7.67 0.73 9.78
CA ILE A 82 -8.79 1.03 8.90
C ILE A 82 -10.10 0.76 9.64
N ASN A 83 -11.07 1.66 9.51
CA ASN A 83 -12.40 1.52 10.08
C ASN A 83 -13.40 1.03 9.02
N ASP A 84 -14.56 0.55 9.47
CA ASP A 84 -15.68 0.26 8.58
C ASP A 84 -16.04 1.48 7.75
N ASN A 85 -16.37 1.23 6.48
CA ASN A 85 -16.71 2.21 5.45
C ASN A 85 -15.57 3.12 4.99
N ASP A 86 -14.35 2.98 5.51
CA ASP A 86 -13.19 3.62 4.90
C ASP A 86 -12.91 3.05 3.51
N ILE A 87 -12.54 3.93 2.57
CA ILE A 87 -12.06 3.57 1.25
C ILE A 87 -10.53 3.70 1.23
N VAL A 88 -9.84 2.63 0.85
CA VAL A 88 -8.39 2.60 0.67
C VAL A 88 -8.07 2.59 -0.81
N THR A 89 -7.26 3.56 -1.26
CA THR A 89 -6.85 3.70 -2.66
C THR A 89 -5.33 3.75 -2.77
N LEU A 90 -4.75 2.84 -3.56
CA LEU A 90 -3.35 2.83 -3.95
C LEU A 90 -3.23 3.40 -5.38
N CYS A 91 -2.25 4.28 -5.57
CA CYS A 91 -1.89 4.82 -6.87
C CYS A 91 -0.37 4.75 -7.03
N GLY A 92 0.10 4.46 -8.24
CA GLY A 92 1.53 4.42 -8.56
C GLY A 92 1.80 4.93 -9.96
N TYR A 93 2.96 5.54 -10.16
CA TYR A 93 3.41 5.97 -11.49
C TYR A 93 4.93 6.09 -11.57
N CYS A 94 5.45 5.95 -12.79
CA CYS A 94 6.78 6.39 -13.19
C CYS A 94 6.65 7.71 -13.95
N LYS A 95 7.62 8.62 -13.79
CA LYS A 95 7.65 9.90 -14.50
C LYS A 95 9.09 10.26 -14.85
N ASN A 96 9.30 10.76 -16.06
CA ASN A 96 10.48 11.51 -16.46
C ASN A 96 10.06 12.93 -16.90
N GLU A 97 10.96 13.69 -17.53
CA GLU A 97 10.68 15.07 -17.99
C GLU A 97 9.56 15.16 -19.03
N LYS A 98 9.33 14.11 -19.83
CA LYS A 98 8.44 14.14 -21.00
C LYS A 98 7.15 13.35 -20.80
N VAL A 99 7.21 12.26 -20.03
CA VAL A 99 6.15 11.24 -19.98
C VAL A 99 5.90 10.81 -18.54
N ARG A 100 4.62 10.51 -18.25
CA ARG A 100 4.16 9.83 -17.05
C ARG A 100 3.44 8.53 -17.46
N ILE A 101 3.84 7.41 -16.84
CA ILE A 101 3.20 6.10 -17.02
C ILE A 101 2.61 5.69 -15.67
N GLY A 102 1.29 5.56 -15.60
CA GLY A 102 0.57 5.25 -14.37
C GLY A 102 0.00 3.83 -14.36
N PHE A 103 -0.25 3.31 -13.15
CA PHE A 103 -0.89 2.02 -12.93
C PHE A 103 -2.42 2.11 -12.78
N GLY A 104 -3.00 3.32 -12.86
CA GLY A 104 -4.38 3.55 -12.46
C GLY A 104 -4.55 3.52 -10.94
N GLU A 105 -5.70 3.06 -10.49
CA GLU A 105 -6.06 2.95 -9.07
C GLU A 105 -6.36 1.50 -8.68
N CYS A 106 -5.88 1.10 -7.51
CA CYS A 106 -6.33 -0.10 -6.80
C CYS A 106 -7.10 0.36 -5.56
N THR A 107 -8.43 0.26 -5.61
CA THR A 107 -9.34 0.87 -4.64
C THR A 107 -10.30 -0.17 -4.07
N THR A 108 -10.54 -0.12 -2.75
CA THR A 108 -11.56 -0.93 -2.07
C THR A 108 -12.23 -0.15 -0.94
N LYS A 109 -13.50 -0.44 -0.66
CA LYS A 109 -14.23 0.01 0.53
C LYS A 109 -14.27 -1.13 1.54
N ILE A 110 -13.94 -0.86 2.79
CA ILE A 110 -14.12 -1.83 3.87
C ILE A 110 -15.59 -1.83 4.28
N LEU A 111 -16.23 -3.00 4.25
CA LEU A 111 -17.59 -3.17 4.75
C LEU A 111 -17.55 -3.67 6.19
N PRO A 112 -18.59 -3.38 6.99
CA PRO A 112 -18.74 -3.98 8.31
C PRO A 112 -18.64 -5.50 8.28
N ALA A 113 -18.14 -6.07 9.37
CA ALA A 113 -18.20 -7.50 9.58
C ALA A 113 -19.66 -7.99 9.59
N LEU A 114 -19.87 -9.25 9.23
CA LEU A 114 -21.17 -9.88 9.39
C LEU A 114 -21.48 -10.04 10.89
N ASP A 115 -22.70 -9.69 11.28
CA ASP A 115 -23.20 -10.05 12.61
C ASP A 115 -23.30 -11.58 12.69
N LEU A 116 -22.75 -12.17 13.76
CA LEU A 116 -22.74 -13.61 14.02
C LEU A 116 -23.83 -14.02 15.00
#